data_AF-A0A9P7UJY1-F1
#
_entry.id   AF-A0A9P7UJY1-F1
#
_cell.length_a   1.000
_cell.length_b   1.000
_cell.length_c   1.000
_cell.angle_alpha   90.00
_cell.angle_beta   90.00
_cell.angle_gamma   90.00
#
_symmetry.space_group_name_H-M   'P 1'
#
loop_
_entity.id
_entity.type
_entity.pdbx_description
1 polymer ?
#
loop_
_entity_poly.entity_id
_entity_poly.type
_entity_poly.pdbx_seq_one_letter_code
_entity_poly.pdbx_strand_id
1 'polypeptide(L)'
;MSQAPASTRRVTRHSSRVSDVGISSLATPSTAHSFVGITPSPSATIAQLLRRNAELEAQKTLLQVREQTANAHAVYMAQQAAVYKYRLNHQAKKQDGEDRRIHTQSRVITSVEGREEAAQEKQRKQRDKVDSEKKGKEKEKDDLLRRGKQKETQDCFTGALTTKNKSQLEDICAALEIPYDGTGKVLQIRLKAHFDANPELKQHERYKGLFSRGNKRATRSFELDENGASASGLSSVQPPSNRPRLET
;
A
#
# COMPACT_ATOMS: atom_id res chain seq x y z
N MET A 1 -42.50 15.08 1.84
CA MET A 1 -42.02 13.88 1.11
C MET A 1 -41.40 14.37 -0.19
N SER A 2 -40.08 14.51 -0.24
CA SER A 2 -39.36 15.02 -1.42
C SER A 2 -38.35 13.95 -1.84
N GLN A 3 -38.64 13.25 -2.92
CA GLN A 3 -37.76 12.23 -3.48
C GLN A 3 -36.66 12.91 -4.30
N ALA A 4 -35.40 12.65 -3.95
CA ALA A 4 -34.24 13.11 -4.70
C ALA A 4 -33.96 12.15 -5.89
N PRO A 5 -33.59 12.65 -7.07
CA PRO A 5 -33.34 11.80 -8.23
C PRO A 5 -31.96 11.12 -8.17
N ALA A 6 -31.96 9.80 -8.31
CA ALA A 6 -30.76 8.98 -8.43
C ALA A 6 -29.98 9.32 -9.72
N SER A 7 -28.78 9.87 -9.56
CA SER A 7 -27.89 10.20 -10.68
C SER A 7 -27.02 8.99 -11.05
N THR A 8 -27.52 8.17 -11.96
CA THR A 8 -26.79 7.01 -12.50
C THR A 8 -25.75 7.48 -13.51
N ARG A 9 -24.49 7.64 -13.08
CA ARG A 9 -23.37 7.93 -13.99
C ARG A 9 -23.02 6.71 -14.83
N ARG A 10 -23.46 6.73 -16.09
CA ARG A 10 -23.12 5.76 -17.14
C ARG A 10 -21.66 5.99 -17.57
N VAL A 11 -20.77 5.06 -17.22
CA VAL A 11 -19.37 5.08 -17.67
C VAL A 11 -19.30 4.51 -19.09
N THR A 12 -19.19 5.39 -20.08
CA THR A 12 -18.90 5.02 -21.47
C THR A 12 -17.43 4.60 -21.57
N ARG A 13 -17.18 3.30 -21.65
CA ARG A 13 -15.86 2.75 -21.99
C ARG A 13 -15.65 2.91 -23.50
N HIS A 14 -14.82 3.85 -23.89
CA HIS A 14 -14.32 3.93 -25.27
C HIS A 14 -13.25 2.85 -25.45
N SER A 15 -13.64 1.76 -26.10
CA SER A 15 -12.74 0.72 -26.59
C SER A 15 -12.03 1.26 -27.83
N SER A 16 -10.81 1.78 -27.67
CA SER A 16 -9.93 2.09 -28.78
C SER A 16 -9.46 0.79 -29.43
N ARG A 17 -10.18 0.40 -30.48
CA ARG A 17 -9.86 -0.71 -31.38
C ARG A 17 -8.60 -0.31 -32.15
N VAL A 18 -7.48 -0.95 -31.82
CA VAL A 18 -6.23 -0.82 -32.57
C VAL A 18 -6.47 -1.42 -33.95
N SER A 19 -6.34 -0.59 -34.99
CA SER A 19 -6.43 -0.99 -36.38
C SER A 19 -5.28 -1.95 -36.67
N ASP A 20 -5.62 -3.21 -36.90
CA ASP A 20 -4.71 -4.24 -37.40
C ASP A 20 -4.29 -3.81 -38.83
N VAL A 21 -3.03 -3.42 -38.99
CA VAL A 21 -2.47 -3.07 -40.30
C VAL A 21 -2.24 -4.38 -41.03
N GLY A 22 -3.24 -4.75 -41.85
CA GLY A 22 -3.18 -5.90 -42.74
C GLY A 22 -1.89 -5.89 -43.55
N ILE A 23 -1.08 -6.90 -43.33
CA ILE A 23 0.15 -7.15 -44.08
C ILE A 23 -0.30 -7.68 -45.45
N SER A 24 -0.47 -6.77 -46.41
CA SER A 24 -0.76 -7.12 -47.80
C SER A 24 0.42 -7.93 -48.36
N SER A 25 0.18 -9.23 -48.51
CA SER A 25 1.00 -10.18 -49.25
C SER A 25 1.10 -9.74 -50.72
N LEU A 26 2.16 -9.01 -51.06
CA LEU A 26 2.54 -8.76 -52.45
C LEU A 26 3.26 -10.00 -53.02
N ALA A 27 2.62 -10.65 -53.98
CA ALA A 27 3.23 -11.63 -54.85
C ALA A 27 4.33 -10.96 -55.70
N THR A 28 5.53 -11.52 -55.68
CA THR A 28 6.65 -11.08 -56.53
C THR A 28 6.60 -11.79 -57.89
N PRO A 29 6.77 -11.06 -59.01
CA PRO A 29 6.99 -11.69 -60.30
C PRO A 29 8.42 -12.26 -60.39
N SER A 30 8.49 -13.52 -60.82
CA SER A 30 9.73 -14.25 -61.13
C SER A 30 10.36 -13.69 -62.40
N THR A 31 11.18 -12.65 -62.27
CA THR A 31 12.00 -12.12 -63.35
C THR A 31 13.45 -12.57 -63.16
N ALA A 32 13.86 -13.56 -63.95
CA ALA A 32 15.23 -14.05 -64.01
C ALA A 32 16.12 -13.02 -64.74
N HIS A 33 16.62 -12.03 -64.00
CA HIS A 33 17.72 -11.19 -64.46
C HIS A 33 19.04 -11.79 -63.97
N SER A 34 19.91 -12.13 -64.93
CA SER A 34 21.31 -12.50 -64.71
C SER A 34 22.06 -11.36 -64.03
N PHE A 35 22.11 -11.43 -62.71
CA PHE A 35 22.75 -10.46 -61.83
C PHE A 35 24.27 -10.56 -61.98
N VAL A 36 24.85 -9.64 -62.75
CA VAL A 36 26.30 -9.37 -62.75
C VAL A 36 26.62 -8.70 -61.41
N GLY A 37 26.84 -9.53 -60.40
CA GLY A 37 26.92 -9.12 -59.00
C GLY A 37 28.22 -8.40 -58.68
N ILE A 38 28.19 -7.08 -58.70
CA ILE A 38 29.12 -6.24 -57.96
C ILE A 38 28.82 -6.49 -56.47
N THR A 39 29.44 -7.49 -55.88
CA THR A 39 29.36 -7.70 -54.44
C THR A 39 30.11 -6.57 -53.76
N PRO A 40 29.49 -5.84 -52.83
CA PRO A 40 30.22 -4.84 -52.06
C PRO A 40 31.33 -5.56 -51.30
N SER A 41 32.53 -4.96 -51.30
CA SER A 41 33.66 -5.47 -50.53
C SER A 41 33.23 -5.70 -49.07
N PRO A 42 33.61 -6.82 -48.43
CA PRO A 42 33.20 -7.15 -47.06
C PRO A 42 33.52 -6.03 -46.07
N SER A 43 34.59 -5.27 -46.31
CA SER A 43 34.96 -4.09 -45.51
C SER A 43 33.91 -2.98 -45.59
N ALA A 44 33.30 -2.76 -46.76
CA ALA A 44 32.26 -1.74 -46.94
C ALA A 44 30.97 -2.14 -46.22
N THR A 45 30.62 -3.43 -46.25
CA THR A 45 29.48 -3.98 -45.51
C THR A 45 29.66 -3.83 -44.01
N ILE A 46 30.84 -4.14 -43.46
CA ILE A 46 31.14 -3.97 -42.03
C ILE A 46 30.98 -2.50 -41.62
N ALA A 47 31.56 -1.56 -42.39
CA ALA A 47 31.43 -0.14 -42.10
C ALA A 47 29.96 0.33 -42.10
N GLN A 48 29.15 -0.18 -43.03
CA GLN A 48 27.73 0.14 -43.12
C GLN A 48 26.92 -0.41 -41.94
N LEU A 49 27.22 -1.63 -41.49
CA LEU A 49 26.61 -2.23 -40.30
C LEU A 49 26.96 -1.47 -39.02
N LEU A 50 28.21 -1.04 -38.87
CA LEU A 50 28.63 -0.24 -37.71
C LEU A 50 27.91 1.11 -37.66
N ARG A 51 27.75 1.80 -38.79
CA ARG A 51 26.96 3.04 -38.87
C ARG A 51 25.51 2.81 -38.46
N ARG A 52 24.88 1.75 -38.98
CA ARG A 52 23.49 1.41 -38.65
C ARG A 52 23.33 1.05 -37.17
N ASN A 53 24.28 0.34 -36.57
CA ASN A 53 24.26 0.05 -35.14
C ASN A 53 24.35 1.34 -34.31
N ALA A 54 25.24 2.26 -34.67
CA ALA A 54 25.35 3.55 -34.00
C ALA A 54 24.05 4.38 -34.12
N GLU A 55 23.42 4.39 -35.30
CA GLU A 55 22.12 5.05 -35.51
C GLU A 55 21.00 4.40 -34.68
N LEU A 56 20.95 3.06 -34.63
CA LEU A 56 19.97 2.34 -33.82
C LEU A 56 20.16 2.58 -32.32
N GLU A 57 21.41 2.65 -31.85
CA GLU A 57 21.71 3.01 -30.46
C GLU A 57 21.28 4.45 -30.14
N ALA A 58 21.51 5.40 -31.04
CA ALA A 58 21.02 6.78 -30.90
C ALA A 58 19.48 6.85 -30.87
N GLN A 59 18.79 6.08 -31.71
CA GLN A 59 17.33 6.00 -31.67
C GLN A 59 16.80 5.38 -30.37
N LYS A 60 17.47 4.33 -29.88
CA LYS A 60 17.10 3.66 -28.63
C LYS A 60 17.21 4.62 -27.44
N THR A 61 18.29 5.39 -27.36
CA THR A 61 18.47 6.37 -26.28
C THR A 61 17.42 7.49 -26.35
N LEU A 62 17.11 7.99 -27.55
CA LEU A 62 16.04 8.97 -27.75
C LEU A 62 14.67 8.45 -27.26
N LEU A 63 14.32 7.20 -27.62
CA LEU A 63 13.06 6.58 -27.18
C LEU A 63 13.00 6.39 -25.67
N GLN A 64 14.11 6.00 -25.05
CA GLN A 64 14.20 5.87 -23.58
C GLN A 64 13.99 7.21 -22.88
N VAL A 65 14.60 8.30 -23.38
CA VAL A 65 14.41 9.64 -22.83
C VAL A 65 12.94 10.07 -22.97
N ARG A 66 12.32 9.81 -24.12
CA ARG A 66 10.89 10.11 -24.35
C ARG A 66 9.99 9.33 -23.39
N GLU A 67 10.25 8.06 -23.18
CA GLU A 67 9.50 7.22 -22.25
C GLU A 67 9.63 7.73 -20.80
N GLN A 68 10.85 8.02 -20.37
CA GLN A 68 11.12 8.58 -19.04
C GLN A 68 10.38 9.91 -18.83
N THR A 69 10.41 10.79 -19.84
CA THR A 69 9.70 12.07 -19.82
C THR A 69 8.19 11.87 -19.72
N ALA A 70 7.62 10.96 -20.51
CA ALA A 70 6.18 10.64 -20.45
C ALA A 70 5.78 10.06 -19.08
N ASN A 71 6.60 9.17 -18.52
CA ASN A 71 6.38 8.58 -17.20
C ASN A 71 6.43 9.66 -16.09
N ALA A 72 7.37 10.61 -16.16
CA ALA A 72 7.44 11.72 -15.22
C ALA A 72 6.18 12.60 -15.27
N HIS A 73 5.70 12.93 -16.48
CA HIS A 73 4.44 13.67 -16.65
C HIS A 73 3.23 12.90 -16.10
N ALA A 74 3.14 11.59 -16.34
CA ALA A 74 2.05 10.77 -15.84
C ALA A 74 2.01 10.74 -14.29
N VAL A 75 3.16 10.56 -13.65
CA VAL A 75 3.27 10.60 -12.18
C VAL A 75 2.86 11.97 -11.62
N TYR A 76 3.34 13.05 -12.22
CA TYR A 76 2.99 14.40 -11.80
C TYR A 76 1.48 14.67 -11.92
N MET A 77 0.86 14.27 -13.03
CA MET A 77 -0.58 14.45 -13.24
C MET A 77 -1.41 13.60 -12.28
N ALA A 78 -0.97 12.37 -11.96
CA ALA A 78 -1.63 11.54 -10.96
C ALA A 78 -1.61 12.18 -9.57
N GLN A 79 -0.50 12.80 -9.17
CA GLN A 79 -0.40 13.55 -7.91
C GLN A 79 -1.35 14.75 -7.89
N GLN A 80 -1.38 15.55 -8.97
CA GLN A 80 -2.30 16.69 -9.08
C GLN A 80 -3.77 16.25 -9.01
N ALA A 81 -4.14 15.17 -9.70
CA ALA A 81 -5.49 14.61 -9.65
C ALA A 81 -5.88 14.17 -8.23
N ALA A 82 -4.96 13.59 -7.46
CA ALA A 82 -5.18 13.22 -6.06
C ALA A 82 -5.44 14.46 -5.18
N VAL A 83 -4.68 15.54 -5.37
CA VAL A 83 -4.89 16.81 -4.66
C VAL A 83 -6.25 17.42 -4.99
N TYR A 84 -6.64 17.47 -6.26
CA TYR A 84 -7.94 18.00 -6.66
C TYR A 84 -9.09 17.14 -6.12
N LYS A 85 -8.97 15.81 -6.19
CA LYS A 85 -9.95 14.90 -5.60
C LYS A 85 -10.13 15.15 -4.10
N TYR A 86 -9.04 15.34 -3.36
CA TYR A 86 -9.09 15.68 -1.95
C TYR A 86 -9.83 17.01 -1.70
N ARG A 87 -9.49 18.06 -2.47
CA ARG A 87 -10.12 19.38 -2.35
C ARG A 87 -11.62 19.34 -2.65
N LEU A 88 -12.02 18.64 -3.72
CA LEU A 88 -13.42 18.48 -4.09
C LEU A 88 -14.20 17.71 -3.03
N ASN A 89 -13.65 16.60 -2.52
CA ASN A 89 -14.29 15.84 -1.45
C ASN A 89 -14.40 16.65 -0.16
N HIS A 90 -13.42 17.51 0.13
CA HIS A 90 -13.45 18.40 1.29
C HIS A 90 -14.50 19.52 1.12
N GLN A 91 -14.66 20.06 -0.09
CA GLN A 91 -15.72 21.03 -0.40
C GLN A 91 -17.11 20.39 -0.37
N ALA A 92 -17.27 19.19 -0.93
CA ALA A 92 -18.54 18.44 -0.88
C ALA A 92 -18.95 18.15 0.58
N LYS A 93 -18.02 17.68 1.41
CA LYS A 93 -18.27 17.48 2.85
C LYS A 93 -18.66 18.76 3.59
N LYS A 94 -18.10 19.92 3.20
CA LYS A 94 -18.52 21.21 3.76
C LYS A 94 -19.95 21.53 3.36
N GLN A 95 -20.32 21.35 2.10
CA GLN A 95 -21.68 21.62 1.63
C GLN A 95 -22.73 20.66 2.23
N ASP A 96 -22.41 19.38 2.35
CA ASP A 96 -23.34 18.37 2.91
C ASP A 96 -23.44 18.45 4.45
N GLY A 97 -22.38 18.87 5.13
CA GLY A 97 -22.35 19.06 6.59
C GLY A 97 -22.83 20.43 7.06
N GLU A 98 -22.84 21.41 6.16
CA GLU A 98 -23.44 22.73 6.31
C GLU A 98 -24.85 22.73 5.70
N ASP A 99 -25.61 21.65 5.96
CA ASP A 99 -27.06 21.74 5.98
C ASP A 99 -27.38 22.92 6.88
N ARG A 100 -27.82 24.04 6.28
CA ARG A 100 -27.83 25.42 6.81
C ARG A 100 -28.17 25.44 8.29
N ARG A 101 -27.18 25.15 9.14
CA ARG A 101 -27.36 25.06 10.57
C ARG A 101 -27.25 26.50 10.99
N ILE A 102 -28.36 27.21 10.79
CA ILE A 102 -28.62 28.53 11.34
C ILE A 102 -28.07 28.44 12.74
N HIS A 103 -27.02 29.21 13.04
CA HIS A 103 -26.43 29.23 14.37
C HIS A 103 -27.53 29.70 15.32
N THR A 104 -28.27 28.74 15.86
CA THR A 104 -29.39 28.90 16.78
C THR A 104 -28.91 29.35 18.14
N GLN A 105 -27.66 29.79 18.31
CA GLN A 105 -27.27 30.52 19.50
C GLN A 105 -28.08 31.83 19.64
N SER A 106 -28.62 32.37 18.55
CA SER A 106 -29.59 33.48 18.61
C SER A 106 -31.02 33.02 18.97
N ARG A 107 -31.42 31.78 18.64
CA ARG A 107 -32.76 31.23 18.92
C ARG A 107 -32.89 30.58 20.29
N VAL A 108 -31.75 30.17 20.88
CA VAL A 108 -31.64 29.60 22.24
C VAL A 108 -31.87 30.65 23.34
N ILE A 109 -31.81 31.95 23.02
CA ILE A 109 -31.96 33.00 24.03
C ILE A 109 -33.42 33.15 24.48
N THR A 110 -34.40 32.86 23.61
CA THR A 110 -35.81 33.20 23.83
C THR A 110 -36.70 32.05 24.29
N SER A 111 -36.38 30.77 24.01
CA SER A 111 -37.15 29.62 24.50
C SER A 111 -36.46 28.91 25.67
N VAL A 112 -37.25 28.45 26.64
CA VAL A 112 -36.77 27.67 27.80
C VAL A 112 -36.14 26.35 27.33
N GLU A 113 -36.79 25.69 26.37
CA GLU A 113 -36.32 24.43 25.75
C GLU A 113 -34.93 24.59 25.10
N GLY A 114 -34.67 25.70 24.43
CA GLY A 114 -33.38 25.95 23.79
C GLY A 114 -32.22 26.09 24.78
N ARG A 115 -32.47 26.65 25.98
CA ARG A 115 -31.45 26.76 27.03
C ARG A 115 -31.08 25.40 27.61
N GLU A 116 -32.05 24.51 27.76
CA GLU A 116 -31.81 23.14 28.25
C GLU A 116 -31.01 22.31 27.25
N GLU A 117 -31.36 22.36 25.96
CA GLU A 117 -30.60 21.66 24.92
C GLU A 117 -29.14 22.13 24.83
N ALA A 118 -28.90 23.45 24.94
CA ALA A 118 -27.56 24.01 24.93
C ALA A 118 -26.74 23.60 26.17
N ALA A 119 -27.38 23.44 27.32
CA ALA A 119 -26.74 22.90 28.52
C ALA A 119 -26.38 21.41 28.33
N GLN A 120 -27.26 20.62 27.74
CA GLN A 120 -27.00 19.21 27.44
C GLN A 120 -25.88 19.01 26.40
N GLU A 121 -25.82 19.83 25.34
CA GLU A 121 -24.75 19.74 24.34
C GLU A 121 -23.37 20.10 24.93
N LYS A 122 -23.32 21.10 25.83
CA LYS A 122 -22.09 21.43 26.58
C LYS A 122 -21.65 20.28 27.48
N GLN A 123 -22.58 19.65 28.18
CA GLN A 123 -22.27 18.47 29.00
C GLN A 123 -21.77 17.30 28.16
N ARG A 124 -22.39 17.02 26.99
CA ARG A 124 -21.90 15.97 26.06
C ARG A 124 -20.48 16.25 25.58
N LYS A 125 -20.21 17.47 25.10
CA LYS A 125 -18.85 17.85 24.64
C LYS A 125 -17.81 17.78 25.75
N GLN A 126 -18.19 18.10 27.00
CA GLN A 126 -17.28 17.94 28.13
C GLN A 126 -17.02 16.47 28.46
N ARG A 127 -18.06 15.61 28.45
CA ARG A 127 -17.89 14.16 28.64
C ARG A 127 -17.00 13.54 27.56
N ASP A 128 -17.22 13.89 26.29
CA ASP A 128 -16.41 13.38 25.17
C ASP A 128 -14.93 13.77 25.30
N LYS A 129 -14.65 15.02 25.72
CA LYS A 129 -13.28 15.47 25.98
C LYS A 129 -12.63 14.69 27.12
N VAL A 130 -13.32 14.57 28.26
CA VAL A 130 -12.82 13.82 29.42
C VAL A 130 -12.57 12.36 29.07
N ASP A 131 -13.47 11.72 28.31
CA ASP A 131 -13.31 10.32 27.89
C ASP A 131 -12.16 10.16 26.90
N SER A 132 -11.94 11.12 26.00
CA SER A 132 -10.80 11.12 25.09
C SER A 132 -9.45 11.26 25.83
N GLU A 133 -9.40 12.12 26.85
CA GLU A 133 -8.20 12.32 27.67
C GLU A 133 -7.91 11.11 28.56
N LYS A 134 -8.95 10.50 29.16
CA LYS A 134 -8.82 9.26 29.93
C LYS A 134 -8.29 8.13 29.08
N LYS A 135 -8.84 7.93 27.87
CA LYS A 135 -8.35 6.93 26.91
C LYS A 135 -6.91 7.18 26.48
N GLY A 136 -6.50 8.45 26.33
CA GLY A 136 -5.12 8.81 26.04
C GLY A 136 -4.17 8.40 27.17
N LYS A 137 -4.51 8.77 28.41
CA LYS A 137 -3.72 8.44 29.61
C LYS A 137 -3.67 6.94 29.89
N GLU A 138 -4.76 6.22 29.63
CA GLU A 138 -4.81 4.77 29.81
C GLU A 138 -3.91 4.04 28.81
N LYS A 139 -3.91 4.46 27.53
CA LYS A 139 -2.99 3.91 26.51
C LYS A 139 -1.53 4.18 26.86
N GLU A 140 -1.22 5.39 27.34
CA GLU A 140 0.14 5.74 27.76
C GLU A 140 0.60 4.90 28.96
N LYS A 141 -0.27 4.69 29.95
CA LYS A 141 0.02 3.80 31.09
C LYS A 141 0.24 2.37 30.65
N ASP A 142 -0.61 1.85 29.76
CA ASP A 142 -0.47 0.49 29.22
C ASP A 142 0.85 0.32 28.46
N ASP A 143 1.22 1.29 27.61
CA ASP A 143 2.51 1.29 26.91
C ASP A 143 3.71 1.34 27.86
N LEU A 144 3.62 2.12 28.95
CA LEU A 144 4.67 2.18 29.97
C LEU A 144 4.82 0.84 30.70
N LEU A 145 3.70 0.21 31.06
CA LEU A 145 3.65 -1.06 31.78
C LEU A 145 4.14 -2.22 30.91
N ARG A 146 3.80 -2.19 29.61
CA ARG A 146 4.28 -3.10 28.59
C ARG A 146 5.81 -3.01 28.41
N ARG A 147 6.36 -1.79 28.35
CA ARG A 147 7.81 -1.56 28.28
C ARG A 147 8.54 -1.98 29.57
N GLY A 148 7.93 -1.75 30.75
CA GLY A 148 8.47 -2.20 32.03
C GLY A 148 8.62 -3.72 32.09
N LYS A 149 7.54 -4.44 31.75
CA LYS A 149 7.55 -5.92 31.72
C LYS A 149 8.60 -6.48 30.78
N GLN A 150 8.75 -5.91 29.57
CA GLN A 150 9.76 -6.38 28.63
C GLN A 150 11.20 -6.13 29.07
N LYS A 151 11.48 -5.15 29.94
CA LYS A 151 12.82 -5.02 30.51
C LYS A 151 13.14 -6.16 31.48
N GLU A 152 12.14 -6.63 32.21
CA GLU A 152 12.26 -7.72 33.19
C GLU A 152 12.22 -9.10 32.52
N THR A 153 11.32 -9.30 31.56
CA THR A 153 11.23 -10.55 30.82
C THR A 153 12.31 -10.59 29.74
N GLN A 154 13.22 -11.56 29.84
CA GLN A 154 14.17 -11.87 28.77
C GLN A 154 13.48 -12.54 27.58
N ASP A 155 12.31 -12.03 27.18
CA ASP A 155 11.52 -12.58 26.10
C ASP A 155 12.29 -12.46 24.78
N CYS A 156 12.39 -13.58 24.08
CA CYS A 156 13.05 -13.63 22.77
C CYS A 156 12.21 -12.91 21.72
N PHE A 157 12.82 -11.95 21.03
CA PHE A 157 12.20 -11.28 19.90
C PHE A 157 12.21 -12.20 18.67
N THR A 158 11.03 -12.51 18.14
CA THR A 158 10.86 -13.42 17.01
C THR A 158 10.42 -12.70 15.73
N GLY A 159 10.84 -13.19 14.57
CA GLY A 159 10.40 -12.69 13.26
C GLY A 159 11.23 -11.53 12.72
N ALA A 160 11.12 -11.29 11.40
CA ALA A 160 12.01 -10.37 10.70
C ALA A 160 11.82 -8.90 11.13
N LEU A 161 12.93 -8.16 11.24
CA LEU A 161 12.93 -6.74 11.62
C LEU A 161 12.06 -5.86 10.71
N THR A 162 11.99 -6.19 9.42
CA THR A 162 11.18 -5.48 8.43
C THR A 162 9.66 -5.63 8.64
N THR A 163 9.24 -6.70 9.31
CA THR A 163 7.82 -7.00 9.58
C THR A 163 7.33 -6.47 10.93
N LYS A 164 8.21 -5.89 11.75
CA LYS A 164 7.87 -5.37 13.08
C LYS A 164 7.18 -4.01 13.00
N ASN A 165 6.17 -3.84 13.85
CA ASN A 165 5.46 -2.56 14.02
C ASN A 165 6.34 -1.54 14.77
N LYS A 166 6.01 -0.25 14.66
CA LYS A 166 6.79 0.84 15.30
C LYS A 166 7.00 0.60 16.80
N SER A 167 5.94 0.28 17.54
CA SER A 167 6.04 0.04 18.99
C SER A 167 6.99 -1.10 19.33
N GLN A 168 6.98 -2.19 18.55
CA GLN A 168 7.91 -3.31 18.74
C GLN A 168 9.35 -2.94 18.43
N LEU A 169 9.58 -2.06 17.45
CA LEU A 169 10.91 -1.54 17.14
C LEU A 169 11.42 -0.64 18.27
N GLU A 170 10.55 0.19 18.84
CA GLU A 170 10.87 1.04 20.00
C GLU A 170 11.24 0.18 21.22
N ASP A 171 10.53 -0.92 21.46
CA ASP A 171 10.86 -1.87 22.53
C ASP A 171 12.24 -2.50 22.34
N ILE A 172 12.57 -2.93 21.12
CA ILE A 172 13.88 -3.51 20.79
C ILE A 172 14.98 -2.45 20.99
N CYS A 173 14.76 -1.21 20.55
CA CYS A 173 15.68 -0.11 20.79
C CYS A 173 15.86 0.16 22.30
N ALA A 174 14.77 0.17 23.07
CA ALA A 174 14.81 0.38 24.51
C ALA A 174 15.55 -0.75 25.25
N ALA A 175 15.41 -2.00 24.77
CA ALA A 175 16.13 -3.15 25.30
C ALA A 175 17.63 -3.13 24.96
N LEU A 176 18.01 -2.47 23.86
CA LEU A 176 19.42 -2.25 23.45
C LEU A 176 19.99 -0.91 23.96
N GLU A 177 19.19 -0.12 24.68
CA GLU A 177 19.56 1.23 25.16
C GLU A 177 19.95 2.22 24.05
N ILE A 178 19.32 2.09 22.87
CA ILE A 178 19.54 2.96 21.71
C ILE A 178 18.38 3.98 21.63
N PRO A 179 18.63 5.22 21.15
CA PRO A 179 17.57 6.20 20.90
C PRO A 179 16.46 5.62 20.00
N TYR A 180 15.20 5.78 20.42
CA TYR A 180 14.02 5.26 19.72
C TYR A 180 13.16 6.35 19.05
N ASP A 181 13.74 7.53 18.82
CA ASP A 181 13.05 8.62 18.15
C ASP A 181 12.99 8.42 16.63
N GLY A 182 11.82 8.72 16.06
CA GLY A 182 11.59 8.83 14.61
C GLY A 182 10.53 7.89 14.04
N THR A 183 10.49 7.82 12.71
CA THR A 183 9.60 6.95 11.93
C THR A 183 10.10 5.51 11.98
N GLY A 184 9.21 4.51 11.84
CA GLY A 184 9.58 3.09 11.88
C GLY A 184 10.73 2.69 10.93
N LYS A 185 10.83 3.29 9.74
CA LYS A 185 11.96 3.07 8.82
C LYS A 185 13.30 3.53 9.40
N VAL A 186 13.32 4.67 10.11
CA VAL A 186 14.52 5.21 10.77
C VAL A 186 14.97 4.26 11.87
N LEU A 187 14.03 3.72 12.65
CA LEU A 187 14.32 2.72 13.68
C LEU A 187 14.90 1.43 13.08
N GLN A 188 14.34 0.93 11.97
CA GLN A 188 14.87 -0.26 11.29
C GLN A 188 16.31 -0.05 10.79
N ILE A 189 16.60 1.11 10.17
CA ILE A 189 17.95 1.44 9.71
C ILE A 189 18.92 1.52 10.89
N ARG A 190 18.52 2.20 11.97
CA ARG A 190 19.34 2.35 13.19
C ARG A 190 19.63 1.01 13.86
N LEU A 191 18.63 0.16 14.02
CA LEU A 191 18.79 -1.19 14.57
C LEU A 191 19.70 -2.04 13.69
N LYS A 192 19.51 -2.01 12.37
CA LYS A 192 20.37 -2.74 11.44
C LYS A 192 21.83 -2.29 11.56
N ALA A 193 22.09 -0.99 11.55
CA ALA A 193 23.43 -0.44 11.74
C ALA A 193 24.05 -0.88 13.08
N HIS A 194 23.28 -0.89 14.16
CA HIS A 194 23.75 -1.33 15.48
C HIS A 194 24.11 -2.83 15.50
N PHE A 195 23.28 -3.69 14.92
CA PHE A 195 23.55 -5.12 14.81
C PHE A 195 24.69 -5.45 13.84
N ASP A 196 24.91 -4.61 12.83
CA ASP A 196 26.03 -4.75 11.91
C ASP A 196 27.35 -4.34 12.58
N ALA A 197 27.33 -3.35 13.48
CA ALA A 197 28.47 -2.99 14.33
C ALA A 197 28.76 -4.00 15.45
N ASN A 198 27.72 -4.69 15.96
CA ASN A 198 27.82 -5.63 17.09
C ASN A 198 27.32 -7.02 16.68
N PRO A 199 28.12 -7.80 15.93
CA PRO A 199 27.69 -9.10 15.41
C PRO A 199 27.40 -10.15 16.51
N GLU A 200 28.02 -10.03 17.69
CA GLU A 200 27.79 -10.92 18.83
C GLU A 200 26.33 -10.88 19.31
N LEU A 201 25.70 -9.70 19.26
CA LEU A 201 24.30 -9.53 19.64
C LEU A 201 23.34 -10.30 18.73
N LYS A 202 23.74 -10.65 17.49
CA LYS A 202 22.92 -11.48 16.59
C LYS A 202 22.80 -12.92 17.08
N GLN A 203 23.75 -13.40 17.89
CA GLN A 203 23.76 -14.77 18.43
C GLN A 203 23.08 -14.88 19.79
N HIS A 204 22.94 -13.76 20.50
CA HIS A 204 22.28 -13.70 21.81
C HIS A 204 20.86 -14.26 21.73
N GLU A 205 20.46 -15.11 22.68
CA GLU A 205 19.19 -15.84 22.67
C GLU A 205 17.99 -14.93 22.45
N ARG A 206 18.03 -13.77 23.11
CA ARG A 206 17.02 -12.70 23.02
C ARG A 206 16.78 -12.17 21.61
N TYR A 207 17.81 -12.06 20.76
CA TYR A 207 17.74 -11.42 19.44
C TYR A 207 17.90 -12.38 18.28
N LYS A 208 18.36 -13.62 18.52
CA LYS A 208 18.55 -14.65 17.49
C LYS A 208 17.30 -14.86 16.63
N GLY A 209 16.12 -14.80 17.25
CA GLY A 209 14.83 -14.93 16.56
C GLY A 209 14.52 -13.84 15.52
N LEU A 210 15.19 -12.69 15.57
CA LEU A 210 15.07 -11.61 14.57
C LEU A 210 15.82 -11.93 13.28
N PHE A 211 16.89 -12.72 13.37
CA PHE A 211 17.81 -13.05 12.28
C PHE A 211 17.64 -14.46 11.75
N SER A 212 16.88 -15.30 12.45
CA SER A 212 16.38 -16.56 11.92
C SER A 212 15.56 -16.26 10.67
N ARG A 213 16.21 -16.29 9.51
CA ARG A 213 15.53 -16.39 8.22
C ARG A 213 14.56 -17.53 8.41
N GLY A 214 13.27 -17.24 8.27
CA GLY A 214 12.23 -18.24 8.47
C GLY A 214 12.60 -19.43 7.61
N ASN A 215 13.21 -20.44 8.24
CA ASN A 215 13.27 -21.75 7.67
C ASN A 215 11.80 -22.04 7.48
N LYS A 216 11.34 -21.94 6.22
CA LYS A 216 10.00 -22.35 5.79
C LYS A 216 9.75 -23.57 6.61
N ARG A 217 8.79 -23.51 7.56
CA ARG A 217 8.51 -24.61 8.49
C ARG A 217 8.69 -25.84 7.64
N ALA A 218 9.76 -26.61 7.89
CA ALA A 218 9.87 -27.91 7.26
C ALA A 218 8.55 -28.51 7.66
N THR A 219 7.67 -28.69 6.67
CA THR A 219 6.42 -29.41 6.83
C THR A 219 6.83 -30.57 7.69
N ARG A 220 6.37 -30.60 8.95
CA ARG A 220 6.58 -31.76 9.81
C ARG A 220 6.21 -32.89 8.88
N SER A 221 7.20 -33.65 8.43
CA SER A 221 7.00 -34.97 7.93
C SER A 221 6.37 -35.62 9.13
N PHE A 222 5.03 -35.61 9.10
CA PHE A 222 4.21 -36.39 9.98
C PHE A 222 4.60 -37.79 9.57
N GLU A 223 5.68 -38.29 10.18
CA GLU A 223 5.95 -39.71 10.21
C GLU A 223 4.70 -40.28 10.83
N LEU A 224 3.87 -40.83 9.96
CA LEU A 224 2.80 -41.73 10.30
C LEU A 224 3.50 -42.88 11.02
N ASP A 225 3.61 -42.79 12.34
CA ASP A 225 3.65 -43.99 13.14
C ASP A 225 2.34 -44.73 12.83
N GLU A 226 2.47 -45.76 11.99
CA GLU A 226 1.46 -46.75 11.70
C GLU A 226 1.07 -47.43 13.01
N ASN A 227 0.09 -46.89 13.73
CA ASN A 227 -0.63 -47.65 14.73
C ASN A 227 -2.02 -47.06 15.00
N GLY A 228 -2.98 -47.58 14.23
CA GLY A 228 -4.22 -48.10 14.82
C GLY A 228 -5.36 -47.12 15.11
N ALA A 229 -6.42 -47.33 14.32
CA ALA A 229 -7.83 -47.22 14.71
C ALA A 229 -8.50 -45.83 14.74
N SER A 230 -9.26 -45.60 13.65
CA SER A 230 -10.71 -45.35 13.69
C SER A 230 -11.23 -44.14 14.48
N ALA A 231 -11.51 -43.03 13.78
CA ALA A 231 -12.81 -42.34 13.90
C ALA A 231 -12.99 -41.31 12.77
N SER A 232 -13.86 -41.67 11.85
CA SER A 232 -14.57 -40.84 10.87
C SER A 232 -15.21 -39.60 11.50
N GLY A 233 -14.92 -38.42 10.93
CA GLY A 233 -15.53 -37.15 11.35
C GLY A 233 -15.35 -36.03 10.31
N LEU A 234 -15.73 -36.27 9.05
CA LEU A 234 -15.82 -35.25 8.01
C LEU A 234 -17.05 -34.37 8.25
N SER A 235 -16.92 -33.27 9.01
CA SER A 235 -17.93 -32.22 9.05
C SER A 235 -17.74 -31.28 7.86
N SER A 236 -18.53 -31.53 6.82
CA SER A 236 -18.76 -30.68 5.65
C SER A 236 -19.16 -29.26 6.07
N VAL A 237 -18.22 -28.30 5.98
CA VAL A 237 -18.51 -26.87 6.14
C VAL A 237 -19.17 -26.36 4.85
N GLN A 238 -20.49 -26.15 4.90
CA GLN A 238 -21.25 -25.51 3.82
C GLN A 238 -20.83 -24.03 3.66
N PRO A 239 -20.67 -23.54 2.42
CA PRO A 239 -20.43 -22.13 2.16
C PRO A 239 -21.70 -21.28 2.37
N PRO A 240 -21.57 -20.03 2.85
CA PRO A 240 -22.72 -19.18 3.18
C PRO A 240 -23.47 -18.72 1.93
N SER A 241 -24.79 -18.95 1.96
CA SER A 241 -25.79 -18.53 0.99
C SER A 241 -25.85 -17.00 0.84
N ASN A 242 -25.83 -16.52 -0.41
CA ASN A 242 -25.96 -15.12 -0.78
C ASN A 242 -27.36 -14.59 -0.42
N ARG A 243 -27.42 -13.52 0.40
CA ARG A 243 -28.65 -12.77 0.67
C ARG A 243 -29.09 -11.98 -0.58
N PRO A 244 -30.38 -12.00 -0.96
CA PRO A 244 -30.91 -11.15 -2.01
C PRO A 244 -30.96 -9.69 -1.56
N ARG A 245 -30.52 -8.81 -2.46
CA ARG A 245 -30.54 -7.36 -2.32
C ARG A 245 -31.98 -6.89 -2.54
N LEU A 246 -32.61 -6.33 -1.50
CA LEU A 246 -33.84 -5.58 -1.63
C LEU A 246 -33.55 -4.33 -2.47
N GLU A 247 -34.16 -4.26 -3.64
CA GLU A 247 -34.27 -3.02 -4.40
C GLU A 247 -35.37 -2.17 -3.78
N THR A 248 -35.03 -0.94 -3.45
CA THR A 248 -35.92 0.17 -3.10
C THR A 248 -35.55 1.35 -3.96
#